data_AF-A0A241VP37-F1
#
_entry.id   AF-A0A241VP37-F1
#
_cell.length_a   1.000
_cell.length_b   1.000
_cell.length_c   1.000
_cell.angle_alpha   90.00
_cell.angle_beta   90.00
_cell.angle_gamma   90.00
#
_symmetry.space_group_name_H-M   'P 1'
#
loop_
_entity.id
_entity.type
_entity.pdbx_description
1 polymer ?
#
loop_
_entity_poly.entity_id
_entity_poly.type
_entity_poly.pdbx_seq_one_letter_code
_entity_poly.pdbx_strand_id
1 'polypeptide(L)'
;MKIKAVLFLICYGFSNIQNAKNLPTDFYMKETYKKFLRTDLGESYSIEKKVNNNFSAVIEIFNKKNNKIIEKYENKYINPLVSSSYNDYYQISKKYEYNEGVLLKTSYFAGNSENCFVKCDNETIYNKSRVYSVVKYPSCISLFDLKKRELNYNSSYVKEKCIEN
;
A
#
# COMPACT_ATOMS: atom_id res chain seq x y z
N MET A 1 5.58 -53.38 -34.23
CA MET A 1 6.88 -52.67 -34.13
C MET A 1 6.99 -51.76 -35.35
N LYS A 2 7.14 -50.44 -35.27
CA LYS A 2 8.01 -49.65 -34.41
C LYS A 2 7.31 -48.36 -33.98
N ILE A 3 7.37 -48.10 -32.68
CA ILE A 3 7.17 -46.78 -32.08
C ILE A 3 8.47 -46.00 -32.30
N LYS A 4 8.35 -44.66 -32.32
CA LYS A 4 9.37 -43.63 -32.00
C LYS A 4 9.90 -42.86 -33.21
N ALA A 5 9.36 -41.67 -33.41
CA ALA A 5 10.13 -40.44 -33.58
C ALA A 5 9.19 -39.21 -33.70
N VAL A 6 8.46 -38.89 -32.63
CA VAL A 6 7.94 -37.53 -32.44
C VAL A 6 8.15 -37.16 -30.98
N LEU A 7 9.38 -36.85 -30.65
CA LEU A 7 9.78 -36.34 -29.34
C LEU A 7 10.95 -35.42 -29.61
N PHE A 8 10.66 -34.12 -29.59
CA PHE A 8 11.54 -33.00 -29.24
C PHE A 8 11.04 -31.74 -29.96
N LEU A 9 10.06 -31.04 -29.39
CA LEU A 9 9.89 -29.57 -29.53
C LEU A 9 8.72 -29.02 -28.70
N ILE A 10 8.57 -29.48 -27.45
CA ILE A 10 7.67 -28.81 -26.47
C ILE A 10 8.38 -28.72 -25.11
N CYS A 11 9.56 -28.10 -25.07
CA CYS A 11 10.23 -27.76 -23.80
C CYS A 11 11.00 -26.42 -23.90
N TYR A 12 10.44 -25.40 -24.54
CA TYR A 12 11.01 -24.02 -24.49
C TYR A 12 10.02 -22.96 -23.97
N GLY A 13 8.97 -23.39 -23.27
CA GLY A 13 7.95 -22.50 -22.70
C GLY A 13 7.98 -22.32 -21.17
N PHE A 14 9.00 -22.83 -20.47
CA PHE A 14 9.02 -22.86 -18.99
C PHE A 14 10.21 -22.14 -18.34
N SER A 15 10.80 -21.16 -19.01
CA SER A 15 11.77 -20.27 -18.36
C SER A 15 11.18 -18.87 -18.22
N ASN A 16 10.98 -18.46 -16.96
CA ASN A 16 10.63 -17.12 -16.45
C ASN A 16 9.24 -16.95 -15.82
N ILE A 17 8.73 -17.96 -15.10
CA ILE A 17 7.99 -17.64 -13.88
C ILE A 17 9.07 -17.20 -12.88
N GLN A 18 9.42 -15.91 -12.87
CA GLN A 18 10.21 -15.34 -11.79
C GLN A 18 9.47 -15.67 -10.49
N ASN A 19 10.07 -16.53 -9.67
CA ASN A 19 9.54 -16.86 -8.36
C ASN A 19 9.38 -15.55 -7.58
N ALA A 20 8.14 -15.11 -7.37
CA ALA A 20 7.86 -14.06 -6.41
C ALA A 20 8.42 -14.55 -5.08
N LYS A 21 9.47 -13.91 -4.58
CA LYS A 21 10.03 -14.26 -3.28
C LYS A 21 8.95 -14.01 -2.24
N ASN A 22 8.62 -15.05 -1.46
CA ASN A 22 7.76 -14.89 -0.31
C ASN A 22 8.38 -13.83 0.62
N LEU A 23 7.54 -12.93 1.13
CA LEU A 23 7.97 -11.95 2.12
C LEU A 23 8.41 -12.68 3.41
N PRO A 24 9.39 -12.14 4.15
CA PRO A 24 9.68 -12.60 5.51
C PRO A 24 8.40 -12.66 6.36
N THR A 25 8.28 -13.66 7.23
CA THR A 25 7.09 -13.87 8.06
C THR A 25 6.79 -12.70 9.00
N ASP A 26 7.83 -11.97 9.40
CA ASP A 26 7.79 -10.79 10.26
C ASP A 26 7.90 -9.48 9.47
N PHE A 27 7.70 -9.50 8.14
CA PHE A 27 7.84 -8.30 7.30
C PHE A 27 6.86 -7.21 7.70
N TYR A 28 5.59 -7.56 7.93
CA TYR A 28 4.58 -6.62 8.40
C TYR A 28 4.47 -6.64 9.92
N MET A 29 4.24 -5.46 10.50
CA MET A 29 3.92 -5.32 11.90
C MET A 29 2.64 -6.09 12.23
N LYS A 30 2.73 -7.03 13.18
CA LYS A 30 1.57 -7.75 13.70
C LYS A 30 0.86 -6.86 14.74
N GLU A 31 -0.42 -6.58 14.53
CA GLU A 31 -1.23 -5.86 15.52
C GLU A 31 -1.37 -6.69 16.81
N THR A 32 -0.97 -6.12 17.94
CA THR A 32 -1.12 -6.71 19.29
C THR A 32 -2.09 -5.90 20.15
N TYR A 33 -2.27 -4.61 19.84
CA TYR A 33 -3.20 -3.70 20.52
C TYR A 33 -3.96 -2.84 19.52
N LYS A 34 -5.20 -2.44 19.88
CA LYS A 34 -6.00 -1.49 19.10
C LYS A 34 -6.77 -0.50 20.00
N LYS A 35 -6.88 0.75 19.54
CA LYS A 35 -7.71 1.81 20.13
C LYS A 35 -8.42 2.58 19.01
N PHE A 36 -9.64 3.04 19.27
CA PHE A 36 -10.35 3.94 18.37
C PHE A 36 -10.40 5.34 18.97
N LEU A 37 -10.09 6.34 18.15
CA LEU A 37 -10.12 7.75 18.52
C LEU A 37 -11.05 8.49 17.56
N ARG A 38 -11.84 9.43 18.07
CA ARG A 38 -12.62 10.36 17.27
C ARG A 38 -12.06 11.76 17.49
N THR A 39 -11.74 12.45 16.40
CA THR A 39 -11.16 13.80 16.45
C THR A 39 -12.04 14.75 15.64
N ASP A 40 -12.30 15.92 16.22
CA ASP A 40 -13.01 17.00 15.56
C ASP A 40 -12.07 17.81 14.67
N LEU A 41 -12.46 18.08 13.42
CA LEU A 41 -11.66 18.79 12.42
C LEU A 41 -12.45 19.99 11.84
N GLY A 42 -13.33 20.62 12.63
CA GLY A 42 -14.14 21.75 12.19
C GLY A 42 -15.38 21.32 11.41
N GLU A 43 -15.36 21.38 10.08
CA GLU A 43 -16.50 20.94 9.24
C GLU A 43 -16.59 19.41 9.06
N SER A 44 -15.52 18.71 9.44
CA SER A 44 -15.41 17.26 9.39
C SER A 44 -15.01 16.68 10.74
N TYR A 45 -15.10 15.37 10.88
CA TYR A 45 -14.50 14.63 12.00
C TYR A 45 -13.79 13.40 11.45
N SER A 46 -12.75 12.94 12.13
CA SER A 46 -12.07 11.69 11.81
C SER A 46 -12.35 10.62 12.86
N ILE A 47 -12.37 9.36 12.41
CA ILE A 47 -12.30 8.17 13.25
C ILE A 47 -11.00 7.44 12.88
N GLU A 48 -10.17 7.20 13.88
CA GLU A 48 -8.85 6.62 13.69
C GLU A 48 -8.69 5.34 14.51
N LYS A 49 -8.30 4.25 13.85
CA LYS A 49 -7.85 3.00 14.47
C LYS A 49 -6.35 3.10 14.72
N LYS A 50 -5.96 3.33 15.98
CA LYS A 50 -4.57 3.26 16.43
C LYS A 50 -4.18 1.83 16.80
N VAL A 51 -2.96 1.41 16.50
CA VAL A 51 -2.38 0.10 16.85
C VAL A 51 -0.97 0.25 17.43
N ASN A 52 -0.53 -0.72 18.23
CA ASN A 52 0.86 -0.93 18.68
C ASN A 52 1.68 0.34 19.00
N ASN A 53 1.39 1.08 20.08
CA ASN A 53 2.04 2.37 20.38
C ASN A 53 1.68 3.51 19.41
N ASN A 54 0.38 3.66 19.14
CA ASN A 54 -0.23 4.81 18.45
C ASN A 54 0.02 4.93 16.94
N PHE A 55 0.42 3.87 16.24
CA PHE A 55 0.41 3.84 14.77
C PHE A 55 -1.02 3.91 14.23
N SER A 56 -1.27 4.73 13.22
CA SER A 56 -2.58 4.89 12.61
C SER A 56 -2.82 3.82 11.55
N ALA A 57 -3.46 2.70 11.90
CA ALA A 57 -3.76 1.64 10.94
C ALA A 57 -4.90 2.01 9.98
N VAL A 58 -5.92 2.72 10.47
CA VAL A 58 -7.03 3.21 9.64
C VAL A 58 -7.39 4.63 10.06
N ILE A 59 -7.63 5.50 9.10
CA ILE A 59 -8.16 6.85 9.31
C ILE A 59 -9.35 7.02 8.38
N GLU A 60 -10.52 7.36 8.90
CA GLU A 60 -11.72 7.66 8.12
C GLU A 60 -12.17 9.08 8.44
N ILE A 61 -12.38 9.91 7.42
CA ILE A 61 -12.76 11.32 7.55
C ILE A 61 -14.19 11.48 7.02
N PHE A 62 -15.06 12.09 7.83
CA PHE A 62 -16.48 12.26 7.55
C PHE A 62 -16.87 13.74 7.56
N ASN A 63 -17.71 14.14 6.62
CA ASN A 63 -18.35 15.45 6.63
C ASN A 63 -19.41 15.49 7.73
N LYS A 64 -19.40 16.49 8.62
CA LYS A 64 -20.38 16.56 9.73
C LYS A 64 -21.81 16.83 9.28
N LYS A 65 -21.99 17.62 8.21
CA LYS A 65 -23.30 18.09 7.75
C LYS A 65 -24.16 16.94 7.21
N ASN A 66 -23.56 16.01 6.45
CA ASN A 66 -24.28 14.91 5.82
C ASN A 66 -23.81 13.52 6.29
N ASN A 67 -22.85 13.47 7.22
CA ASN A 67 -22.25 12.25 7.77
C ASN A 67 -21.64 11.30 6.71
N LYS A 68 -21.30 11.82 5.53
CA LYS A 68 -20.71 11.03 4.46
C LYS A 68 -19.21 11.00 4.58
N ILE A 69 -18.63 9.84 4.29
CA ILE A 69 -17.19 9.66 4.20
C ILE A 69 -16.64 10.49 3.04
N ILE A 70 -15.54 11.19 3.29
CA ILE A 70 -14.80 12.02 2.35
C ILE A 70 -13.52 11.30 1.94
N GLU A 71 -12.85 10.70 2.92
CA GLU A 71 -11.53 10.12 2.73
C GLU A 71 -11.31 8.96 3.69
N LYS A 72 -10.56 7.96 3.25
CA LYS A 72 -10.07 6.89 4.11
C LYS A 72 -8.64 6.52 3.79
N TYR A 73 -7.88 6.18 4.82
CA TYR A 73 -6.54 5.63 4.73
C TYR A 73 -6.50 4.28 5.43
N GLU A 74 -5.85 3.30 4.82
CA GLU A 74 -5.48 2.03 5.43
C GLU A 74 -3.96 1.85 5.32
N ASN A 75 -3.29 1.75 6.46
CA ASN A 75 -1.83 1.70 6.54
C ASN A 75 -1.38 0.31 7.01
N LYS A 76 -0.41 -0.25 6.30
CA LYS A 76 0.34 -1.43 6.74
C LYS A 76 1.78 -1.05 7.00
N TYR A 77 2.22 -1.24 8.24
CA TYR A 77 3.57 -0.93 8.67
C TYR A 77 4.49 -2.12 8.44
N ILE A 78 5.71 -1.81 7.97
CA ILE A 78 6.78 -2.76 7.72
C ILE A 78 7.73 -2.68 8.92
N ASN A 79 8.03 -3.83 9.53
CA ASN A 79 8.94 -3.87 10.68
C ASN A 79 10.36 -3.56 10.19
N PRO A 80 11.04 -2.53 10.73
CA PRO A 80 12.45 -2.31 10.41
C PRO A 80 13.29 -3.47 10.94
N LEU A 81 14.48 -3.68 10.37
CA LEU A 81 15.42 -4.69 10.89
C LEU A 81 15.99 -4.29 12.25
N VAL A 82 16.19 -2.98 12.45
CA VAL A 82 16.63 -2.37 13.70
C VAL A 82 15.70 -1.18 13.94
N SER A 83 15.00 -1.17 15.08
CA SER A 83 14.10 -0.08 15.46
C SER A 83 14.72 0.75 16.58
N SER A 84 14.81 2.06 16.35
CA SER A 84 15.24 3.06 17.31
C SER A 84 14.17 4.14 17.54
N SER A 85 13.29 4.36 16.57
CA SER A 85 12.24 5.37 16.56
C SER A 85 10.97 4.89 15.83
N TYR A 86 9.86 5.58 16.10
CA TYR A 86 8.61 5.45 15.34
C TYR A 86 8.81 5.75 13.84
N ASN A 87 9.72 6.69 13.53
CA ASN A 87 9.97 7.14 12.16
C ASN A 87 10.68 6.09 11.29
N ASP A 88 11.28 5.07 11.91
CA ASP A 88 11.99 3.99 11.22
C ASP A 88 11.03 3.03 10.50
N TYR A 89 9.73 3.08 10.85
CA TYR A 89 8.72 2.24 10.24
C TYR A 89 8.31 2.80 8.89
N TYR A 90 8.66 2.07 7.83
CA TYR A 90 8.01 2.25 6.55
C TYR A 90 6.57 1.78 6.61
N GLN A 91 5.72 2.40 5.81
CA GLN A 91 4.34 2.00 5.66
C GLN A 91 3.94 1.98 4.19
N ILE A 92 3.03 1.07 3.87
CA ILE A 92 2.27 1.09 2.63
C ILE A 92 0.87 1.59 2.98
N SER A 93 0.49 2.71 2.39
CA SER A 93 -0.77 3.40 2.64
C SER A 93 -1.68 3.29 1.43
N LYS A 94 -2.90 2.80 1.64
CA LYS A 94 -3.96 2.84 0.65
C LYS A 94 -4.92 3.98 0.98
N LYS A 95 -5.00 4.95 0.08
CA LYS A 95 -5.91 6.08 0.15
C LYS A 95 -7.17 5.81 -0.67
N TYR A 96 -8.32 6.11 -0.10
CA TYR A 96 -9.63 6.04 -0.72
C TYR A 96 -10.21 7.45 -0.76
N GLU A 97 -10.48 7.95 -1.96
CA GLU A 97 -11.07 9.27 -2.19
C GLU A 97 -12.56 9.11 -2.52
N TYR A 98 -13.42 9.82 -1.81
CA TYR A 98 -14.87 9.76 -1.98
C TYR A 98 -15.41 11.12 -2.43
N ASN A 99 -16.50 11.08 -3.20
CA ASN A 99 -17.33 12.25 -3.47
C ASN A 99 -18.75 11.93 -3.08
N GLU A 100 -19.31 12.72 -2.16
CA GLU A 100 -20.67 12.51 -1.65
C GLU A 100 -20.92 11.06 -1.19
N GLY A 101 -19.93 10.46 -0.52
CA GLY A 101 -19.97 9.09 0.01
C GLY A 101 -19.73 7.99 -1.03
N VAL A 102 -19.59 8.34 -2.31
CA VAL A 102 -19.29 7.39 -3.39
C VAL A 102 -17.79 7.31 -3.59
N LEU A 103 -17.22 6.11 -3.51
CA LEU A 103 -15.79 5.89 -3.78
C LEU A 103 -15.51 6.30 -5.24
N LEU A 104 -14.56 7.21 -5.41
CA LEU A 104 -14.10 7.66 -6.73
C LEU A 104 -12.82 6.96 -7.15
N LYS A 105 -11.87 6.86 -6.22
CA LYS A 105 -10.51 6.49 -6.55
C LYS A 105 -9.79 5.85 -5.38
N THR A 106 -8.90 4.92 -5.71
CA THR A 106 -7.91 4.38 -4.77
C THR A 106 -6.49 4.62 -5.26
N SER A 107 -5.61 5.03 -4.35
CA SER A 107 -4.18 5.28 -4.63
C SER A 107 -3.33 4.61 -3.56
N TYR A 108 -2.14 4.11 -3.95
CA TYR A 108 -1.18 3.56 -2.99
C TYR A 108 0.05 4.43 -2.89
N PHE A 109 0.54 4.53 -1.67
CA PHE A 109 1.74 5.24 -1.30
C PHE A 109 2.63 4.33 -0.48
N ALA A 110 3.94 4.50 -0.59
CA ALA A 110 4.91 3.87 0.28
C ALA A 110 5.91 4.90 0.75
N GLY A 111 6.26 4.87 2.03
CA GLY A 111 7.17 5.85 2.61
C GLY A 111 7.31 5.70 4.11
N ASN A 112 8.04 6.62 4.70
CA ASN A 112 8.07 6.85 6.14
C ASN A 112 8.06 8.35 6.43
N SER A 113 7.76 8.71 7.68
CA SER A 113 7.67 10.12 8.13
C SER A 113 9.01 10.86 8.12
N GLU A 114 10.13 10.15 8.12
CA GLU A 114 11.46 10.77 8.09
C GLU A 114 11.84 11.28 6.70
N ASN A 115 11.39 10.59 5.65
CA ASN A 115 11.77 10.91 4.27
C ASN A 115 10.56 11.46 3.52
N CYS A 116 9.97 10.66 2.63
CA CYS A 116 8.82 11.08 1.83
C CYS A 116 7.91 9.90 1.51
N PHE A 117 6.74 10.21 0.99
CA PHE A 117 5.82 9.21 0.46
C PHE A 117 5.86 9.18 -1.06
N VAL A 118 6.21 8.03 -1.60
CA VAL A 118 6.22 7.75 -3.03
C VAL A 118 4.84 7.27 -3.42
N LYS A 119 4.20 7.98 -4.36
CA LYS A 119 2.97 7.48 -4.97
C LYS A 119 3.30 6.34 -5.92
N CYS A 120 2.89 5.13 -5.57
CA CYS A 120 3.24 3.94 -6.33
C CYS A 120 2.42 3.82 -7.63
N ASP A 121 1.12 4.16 -7.62
CA ASP A 121 0.25 4.50 -8.77
C ASP A 121 -1.23 4.66 -8.30
N ASN A 122 -2.15 5.05 -9.21
CA ASN A 122 -3.61 4.98 -9.01
C ASN A 122 -4.10 3.55 -9.31
N GLU A 123 -4.64 2.79 -8.36
CA GLU A 123 -5.01 1.38 -8.62
C GLU A 123 -6.37 1.25 -9.32
N THR A 124 -7.38 2.04 -8.91
CA THR A 124 -8.73 1.85 -9.43
C THR A 124 -9.51 3.16 -9.42
N ILE A 125 -10.17 3.44 -10.56
CA ILE A 125 -11.13 4.53 -10.71
C ILE A 125 -12.52 3.90 -10.79
N TYR A 126 -13.48 4.49 -10.08
CA TYR A 126 -14.84 4.00 -9.98
C TYR A 126 -15.82 4.98 -10.63
N ASN A 127 -16.88 4.45 -11.24
CA ASN A 127 -18.05 5.19 -11.70
C ASN A 127 -19.30 4.57 -11.09
N LYS A 128 -20.04 5.34 -10.28
CA LYS A 128 -21.23 4.86 -9.53
C LYS A 128 -20.96 3.56 -8.76
N SER A 129 -19.86 3.51 -8.01
CA SER A 129 -19.39 2.34 -7.24
C SER A 129 -19.00 1.11 -8.06
N ARG A 130 -18.98 1.19 -9.40
CA ARG A 130 -18.45 0.14 -10.28
C ARG A 130 -17.05 0.49 -10.73
N VAL A 131 -16.18 -0.51 -10.82
CA VAL A 131 -14.82 -0.34 -11.36
C VAL A 131 -14.94 0.16 -12.81
N TYR A 132 -14.44 1.37 -13.07
CA TYR A 132 -14.42 2.01 -14.39
C TYR A 132 -13.10 1.74 -15.10
N SER A 133 -11.98 1.85 -14.37
CA SER A 133 -10.67 1.49 -14.89
C SER A 133 -9.73 1.05 -13.77
N VAL A 134 -8.81 0.15 -14.12
CA VAL A 134 -7.70 -0.28 -13.28
C VAL A 134 -6.43 0.10 -14.01
N VAL A 135 -5.59 0.95 -13.43
CA VAL A 135 -4.26 1.19 -13.99
C VAL A 135 -3.38 0.02 -13.56
N LYS A 136 -2.77 -0.67 -14.52
CA LYS A 136 -1.89 -1.81 -14.21
C LYS A 136 -0.59 -1.31 -13.59
N TYR A 137 -0.22 -1.95 -12.48
CA TYR A 137 0.93 -1.74 -11.59
C TYR A 137 0.76 -0.59 -10.59
N PRO A 138 0.62 -0.95 -9.30
CA PRO A 138 1.67 -0.56 -8.38
C PRO A 138 1.98 -1.64 -7.35
N SER A 139 3.09 -2.36 -7.52
CA SER A 139 3.67 -3.12 -6.41
C SER A 139 4.49 -2.14 -5.58
N CYS A 140 3.89 -1.35 -4.67
CA CYS A 140 4.68 -0.55 -3.72
C CYS A 140 5.84 -1.37 -3.11
N ILE A 141 5.60 -2.67 -2.88
CA ILE A 141 6.56 -3.67 -2.42
C ILE A 141 7.80 -3.80 -3.35
N SER A 142 7.68 -3.67 -4.67
CA SER A 142 8.82 -3.75 -5.58
C SER A 142 9.77 -2.55 -5.48
N LEU A 143 9.33 -1.45 -4.85
CA LEU A 143 10.18 -0.30 -4.58
C LEU A 143 11.08 -0.53 -3.34
N PHE A 144 10.77 -1.56 -2.54
CA PHE A 144 11.55 -1.92 -1.38
C PHE A 144 12.72 -2.84 -1.73
N ASP A 145 13.86 -2.58 -1.12
CA ASP A 145 14.85 -3.62 -0.88
C ASP A 145 14.28 -4.55 0.20
N LEU A 146 13.74 -5.71 -0.20
CA LEU A 146 13.10 -6.66 0.72
C LEU A 146 14.05 -7.19 1.80
N LYS A 147 15.37 -7.16 1.58
CA LYS A 147 16.34 -7.60 2.59
C LYS A 147 16.51 -6.52 3.65
N LYS A 148 16.60 -5.25 3.24
CA LYS A 148 16.76 -4.10 4.15
C LYS A 148 15.44 -3.61 4.75
N ARG A 149 14.32 -3.90 4.09
CA ARG A 149 12.96 -3.41 4.39
C ARG A 149 12.82 -1.89 4.24
N GLU A 150 13.62 -1.32 3.35
CA GLU A 150 13.69 0.12 3.07
C GLU A 150 13.30 0.40 1.63
N LEU A 151 12.75 1.59 1.36
CA LEU A 151 12.58 2.06 -0.01
C LEU A 151 13.94 2.38 -0.64
N ASN A 152 14.09 2.02 -1.91
CA ASN A 152 15.28 2.41 -2.66
C ASN A 152 15.17 3.86 -3.16
N TYR A 153 15.50 4.82 -2.29
CA TYR A 153 15.54 6.25 -2.61
C TYR A 153 16.57 6.64 -3.67
N ASN A 154 17.48 5.74 -4.04
CA ASN A 154 18.42 6.00 -5.13
C ASN A 154 17.82 5.75 -6.52
N SER A 155 16.68 5.04 -6.61
CA SER A 155 16.02 4.82 -7.89
C SER A 155 15.45 6.13 -8.45
N SER A 156 15.58 6.32 -9.76
CA SER A 156 15.05 7.51 -10.45
C SER A 156 13.54 7.67 -10.23
N TYR A 157 12.80 6.55 -10.29
CA TYR A 157 11.37 6.53 -10.04
C TYR A 157 11.00 7.07 -8.65
N VAL A 158 11.66 6.59 -7.60
CA VAL A 158 11.39 7.06 -6.23
C VAL A 158 11.70 8.55 -6.09
N LYS A 159 12.84 9.01 -6.60
CA LYS A 159 13.21 10.43 -6.56
C LYS A 159 12.18 11.32 -7.26
N GLU A 160 11.68 10.92 -8.43
CA GLU A 160 10.71 11.69 -9.21
C GLU A 160 9.32 11.72 -8.58
N LYS A 161 8.91 10.64 -7.89
CA LYS A 161 7.55 10.47 -7.34
C LYS A 161 7.47 10.69 -5.82
N CYS A 162 8.56 11.14 -5.21
CA CYS A 162 8.67 11.48 -3.80
C CYS A 162 7.84 12.74 -3.50
N ILE A 163 6.85 12.59 -2.62
CA ILE A 163 6.04 13.70 -2.10
C ILE A 163 6.61 14.01 -0.71
N GLU A 164 7.33 15.12 -0.60
CA GLU A 164 7.90 15.59 0.67
C GLU A 164 6.78 15.79 1.71
N ASN A 165 7.11 15.49 2.97
CA ASN A 165 6.18 15.51 4.11
C ASN A 165 5.78 16.93 4.53
#